data_AF-A0ABD5DCB5-F1
#
_entry.id   AF-A0ABD5DCB5-F1
#
_cell.length_a   1.000
_cell.length_b   1.000
_cell.length_c   1.000
_cell.angle_alpha   90.00
_cell.angle_beta   90.00
_cell.angle_gamma   90.00
#
_symmetry.space_group_name_H-M   'P 1'
#
loop_
_entity.id
_entity.type
_entity.pdbx_description
1 polymer ?
#
loop_
_entity_poly.entity_id
_entity_poly.type
_entity_poly.pdbx_seq_one_letter_code
_entity_poly.pdbx_strand_id
1 'polypeptide(L)'
;DEDSVARWMKNKSDLWIQPKVDGVAVTLVYRQGRLVQAISRGDGLRGEAWTARARQIPALEKVMTGELADSVLQGELFLRRGGHVQQQAGGMNARAKVAGLMMRADAAAALSQLDVFIWAWPDGPSDMRRRQQLLTQAGFKYSGQYTHPVSSIEQVAQWRQRWYRSPLPFVSDGVIVREGREPPGRVW
;
A
#
# COMPACT_ATOMS: atom_id res chain seq x y z
N ASP A 1 -20.51 1.58 -7.33
CA ASP A 1 -20.94 0.42 -8.13
C ASP A 1 -20.13 0.34 -9.42
N GLU A 2 -20.34 -0.70 -10.23
CA GLU A 2 -19.62 -0.95 -11.49
C GLU A 2 -19.80 0.18 -12.50
N ASP A 3 -21.03 0.71 -12.64
CA ASP A 3 -21.34 1.85 -13.50
C ASP A 3 -20.56 3.12 -13.14
N SER A 4 -20.35 3.36 -11.84
CA SER A 4 -19.54 4.47 -11.38
C SER A 4 -18.06 4.32 -11.75
N VAL A 5 -17.52 3.10 -11.68
CA VAL A 5 -16.14 2.83 -12.12
C VAL A 5 -16.03 2.97 -13.63
N ALA A 6 -16.95 2.40 -14.40
CA ALA A 6 -16.97 2.51 -15.87
C ALA A 6 -17.04 3.98 -16.33
N ARG A 7 -17.88 4.80 -15.69
CA ARG A 7 -17.96 6.24 -15.95
C ARG A 7 -16.65 6.96 -15.62
N TRP A 8 -16.01 6.64 -14.49
CA TRP A 8 -14.71 7.22 -14.14
C TRP A 8 -13.61 6.84 -15.14
N MET A 9 -13.65 5.63 -15.70
CA MET A 9 -12.68 5.14 -16.68
C MET A 9 -12.85 5.74 -18.09
N LYS A 10 -14.04 6.27 -18.44
CA LYS A 10 -14.46 6.57 -19.83
C LYS A 10 -13.53 7.47 -20.64
N ASN A 11 -12.63 8.25 -20.01
CA ASN A 11 -11.64 9.09 -20.69
C ASN A 11 -10.24 9.00 -20.07
N LYS A 12 -9.93 7.88 -19.42
CA LYS A 12 -8.64 7.67 -18.75
C LYS A 12 -7.84 6.60 -19.49
N SER A 13 -6.53 6.74 -19.45
CA SER A 13 -5.57 5.79 -20.02
C SER A 13 -4.51 5.48 -18.97
N ASP A 14 -3.69 4.46 -19.23
CA ASP A 14 -2.67 4.01 -18.28
C ASP A 14 -3.28 3.70 -16.89
N LEU A 15 -4.32 2.88 -16.89
CA LEU A 15 -5.05 2.51 -15.67
C LEU A 15 -4.46 1.27 -15.02
N TRP A 16 -4.50 1.27 -13.70
CA TRP A 16 -3.95 0.24 -12.84
C TRP A 16 -4.93 -0.12 -11.74
N ILE A 17 -4.87 -1.37 -11.31
CA ILE A 17 -5.67 -1.89 -10.22
C ILE A 17 -4.79 -2.47 -9.12
N GLN A 18 -5.21 -2.25 -7.87
CA GLN A 18 -4.60 -2.75 -6.65
C GLN A 18 -5.68 -3.29 -5.71
N PRO A 19 -5.40 -4.29 -4.86
CA PRO A 19 -6.31 -4.67 -3.79
C PRO A 19 -6.40 -3.53 -2.78
N LYS A 20 -7.59 -3.26 -2.26
CA LYS A 20 -7.79 -2.32 -1.16
C LYS A 20 -7.41 -3.04 0.14
N VAL A 21 -6.14 -2.97 0.51
CA VAL A 21 -5.60 -3.58 1.73
C VAL A 21 -6.23 -2.92 2.96
N ASP A 22 -6.66 -3.74 3.93
CA ASP A 22 -7.23 -3.27 5.20
C ASP A 22 -6.12 -3.09 6.26
N GLY A 23 -5.70 -1.85 6.47
CA GLY A 23 -4.67 -1.49 7.43
C GLY A 23 -4.73 -0.01 7.85
N VAL A 24 -3.56 0.59 8.08
CA VAL A 24 -3.43 2.03 8.36
C VAL A 24 -2.48 2.69 7.37
N ALA A 25 -2.96 3.76 6.75
CA ALA A 25 -2.19 4.53 5.78
C ALA A 25 -0.98 5.17 6.46
N VAL A 26 0.18 5.07 5.83
CA VAL A 26 1.46 5.56 6.32
C VAL A 26 2.20 6.32 5.22
N THR A 27 2.82 7.43 5.59
CA THR A 27 3.83 8.11 4.78
C THR A 27 5.21 7.78 5.35
N LEU A 28 6.10 7.27 4.50
CA LEU A 28 7.47 6.94 4.84
C LEU A 28 8.41 7.89 4.12
N VAL A 29 9.31 8.53 4.86
CA VAL A 29 10.34 9.42 4.30
C VAL A 29 11.68 8.76 4.47
N TYR A 30 12.36 8.51 3.35
CA TYR A 30 13.74 8.05 3.30
C TYR A 30 14.66 9.21 2.96
N ARG A 31 15.79 9.27 3.66
CA ARG A 31 16.89 10.20 3.37
C ARG A 31 18.20 9.46 3.45
N GLN A 32 19.05 9.62 2.44
CA GLN A 32 20.34 8.91 2.34
C GLN A 32 20.19 7.40 2.60
N GLY A 33 19.11 6.81 2.08
CA GLY A 33 18.83 5.39 2.20
C GLY A 33 18.16 4.94 3.50
N ARG A 34 17.96 5.83 4.49
CA ARG A 34 17.45 5.46 5.82
C ARG A 34 16.06 6.03 6.07
N LEU A 35 15.22 5.25 6.76
CA LEU A 35 13.91 5.72 7.21
C LEU A 35 14.08 6.79 8.30
N VAL A 36 13.81 8.05 7.94
CA VAL A 36 13.91 9.20 8.86
C VAL A 36 12.57 9.59 9.46
N GLN A 37 11.46 9.29 8.77
CA GLN A 37 10.13 9.62 9.26
C GLN A 37 9.10 8.58 8.82
N ALA A 38 8.21 8.21 9.73
CA ALA A 38 6.99 7.47 9.43
C ALA A 38 5.81 8.16 10.10
N ILE A 39 4.78 8.49 9.31
CA ILE A 39 3.61 9.25 9.77
C ILE A 39 2.37 8.45 9.43
N SER A 40 1.52 8.14 10.40
CA SER A 40 0.20 7.61 10.08
C SER A 40 -0.70 8.73 9.55
N ARG A 41 -1.50 8.46 8.53
CA ARG A 41 -2.65 9.31 8.22
C ARG A 41 -3.73 8.91 9.22
N GLY A 42 -3.84 9.68 10.32
CA GLY A 42 -4.91 9.55 11.31
C GLY A 42 -6.28 9.88 10.72
N ASP A 43 -7.10 10.62 11.45
CA ASP A 43 -8.41 11.13 10.99
C ASP A 43 -8.33 12.28 9.96
N GLY A 44 -7.14 12.54 9.39
CA GLY A 44 -6.90 13.63 8.44
C GLY A 44 -6.57 14.98 9.08
N LEU A 45 -6.62 15.10 10.42
CA LEU A 45 -6.32 16.36 11.13
C LEU A 45 -4.98 16.32 11.88
N ARG A 46 -4.56 15.15 12.38
CA ARG A 46 -3.24 14.95 13.00
C ARG A 46 -2.67 13.59 12.60
N GLY A 47 -1.51 13.59 11.95
CA GLY A 47 -0.74 12.37 11.75
C GLY A 47 0.05 12.03 13.00
N GLU A 48 0.08 10.76 13.41
CA GLU A 48 0.92 10.34 14.53
C GLU A 48 2.34 10.05 14.05
N ALA A 49 3.33 10.53 14.81
CA ALA A 49 4.73 10.22 14.56
C ALA A 49 5.01 8.77 14.96
N TRP A 50 5.08 7.88 13.98
CA TRP A 50 5.32 6.44 14.17
C TRP A 50 6.76 6.02 13.89
N THR A 51 7.68 6.96 13.62
CA THR A 51 9.07 6.68 13.22
C THR A 51 9.77 5.66 14.11
N ALA A 52 9.69 5.82 15.44
CA ALA A 52 10.35 4.91 16.38
C ALA A 52 9.81 3.47 16.30
N ARG A 53 8.50 3.31 16.09
CA ARG A 53 7.83 2.01 15.92
C ARG A 53 8.09 1.42 14.55
N ALA A 54 7.98 2.24 13.51
CA ALA A 54 8.21 1.84 12.13
C ALA A 54 9.62 1.25 11.93
N ARG A 55 10.64 1.80 12.60
CA ARG A 55 12.00 1.26 12.59
C ARG A 55 12.16 -0.12 13.22
N GLN A 56 11.20 -0.56 14.05
CA GLN A 56 11.18 -1.90 14.65
C GLN A 56 10.44 -2.92 13.78
N ILE A 57 9.82 -2.50 12.67
CA ILE A 57 9.09 -3.38 11.75
C ILE A 57 10.08 -3.91 10.72
N PRO A 58 10.36 -5.22 10.66
CA PRO A 58 11.35 -5.78 9.74
C PRO A 58 11.07 -5.46 8.26
N ALA A 59 9.80 -5.34 7.88
CA ALA A 59 9.40 -4.98 6.52
C ALA A 59 9.81 -3.54 6.10
N LEU A 60 10.11 -2.68 7.08
CA LEU A 60 10.53 -1.29 6.90
C LEU A 60 12.02 -1.08 7.21
N GLU A 61 12.69 -2.07 7.79
CA GLU A 61 14.13 -2.05 8.06
C GLU A 61 14.91 -2.35 6.78
N LYS A 62 14.93 -1.38 5.87
CA LYS A 62 15.54 -1.50 4.55
C LYS A 62 16.44 -0.31 4.28
N VAL A 63 17.61 -0.59 3.70
CA VAL A 63 18.50 0.45 3.18
C VAL A 63 18.10 0.72 1.73
N MET A 64 17.53 1.90 1.50
CA MET A 64 17.17 2.34 0.14
C MET A 64 18.41 2.80 -0.62
N THR A 65 18.43 2.54 -1.92
CA THR A 65 19.54 2.92 -2.81
C THR A 65 18.99 3.56 -4.08
N GLY A 66 19.87 4.22 -4.84
CA GLY A 66 19.49 4.90 -6.08
C GLY A 66 18.38 5.92 -5.87
N GLU A 67 17.38 5.92 -6.75
CA GLU A 67 16.25 6.86 -6.72
C GLU A 67 15.43 6.78 -5.41
N LEU A 68 15.40 5.63 -4.73
CA LEU A 68 14.67 5.48 -3.46
C LEU A 68 15.42 6.04 -2.25
N ALA A 69 16.72 6.34 -2.37
CA ALA A 69 17.54 6.79 -1.24
C ALA A 69 17.00 8.07 -0.59
N ASP A 70 16.42 8.96 -1.40
CA ASP A 70 15.81 10.21 -0.98
C ASP A 70 14.37 10.29 -1.51
N SER A 71 13.49 9.45 -0.98
CA SER A 71 12.11 9.30 -1.45
C SER A 71 11.05 9.60 -0.39
N VAL A 72 9.85 9.94 -0.85
CA VAL A 72 8.62 9.88 -0.04
C VAL A 72 7.72 8.78 -0.60
N LEU A 73 7.38 7.80 0.23
CA LEU A 73 6.52 6.69 -0.15
C LEU A 73 5.20 6.75 0.64
N GLN A 74 4.10 6.48 -0.04
CA GLN A 74 2.81 6.26 0.61
C GLN A 74 2.39 4.80 0.48
N GLY A 75 1.93 4.24 1.60
CA GLY A 75 1.50 2.85 1.65
C GLY A 75 0.52 2.57 2.78
N GLU A 76 0.06 1.32 2.88
CA GLU A 76 -0.73 0.82 4.01
C GLU A 76 0.18 -0.09 4.81
N LEU A 77 0.31 0.22 6.10
CA LEU A 77 0.79 -0.75 7.05
C LEU A 77 -0.34 -1.73 7.37
N PHE A 78 -0.11 -3.02 7.17
CA PHE A 78 -1.14 -4.04 7.31
C PHE A 78 -0.67 -5.23 8.15
N LEU A 79 -1.64 -5.95 8.72
CA LEU A 79 -1.37 -7.20 9.44
C LEU A 79 -1.25 -8.35 8.44
N ARG A 80 -0.11 -9.05 8.43
CA ARG A 80 0.03 -10.25 7.60
C ARG A 80 -0.98 -11.31 8.02
N ARG A 81 -1.74 -11.80 7.06
CA ARG A 81 -2.72 -12.86 7.22
C ARG A 81 -2.67 -13.78 6.02
N GLY A 82 -1.71 -14.70 6.03
CA GLY A 82 -1.55 -15.70 4.98
C GLY A 82 -2.82 -16.53 4.79
N GLY A 83 -3.25 -16.70 3.54
CA GLY A 83 -4.41 -17.52 3.20
C GLY A 83 -5.76 -16.86 3.48
N HIS A 84 -5.82 -15.54 3.71
CA HIS A 84 -7.09 -14.85 3.92
C HIS A 84 -7.95 -14.90 2.65
N VAL A 85 -9.19 -15.38 2.75
CA VAL A 85 -10.16 -15.38 1.66
C VAL A 85 -11.33 -14.50 2.06
N GLN A 86 -11.46 -13.33 1.41
CA GLN A 86 -12.45 -12.32 1.79
C GLN A 86 -13.89 -12.83 1.74
N GLN A 87 -14.24 -13.65 0.74
CA GLN A 87 -15.57 -14.25 0.62
C GLN A 87 -15.97 -15.13 1.83
N GLN A 88 -14.99 -15.76 2.48
CA GLN A 88 -15.23 -16.71 3.57
C GLN A 88 -15.11 -16.07 4.94
N ALA A 89 -14.09 -15.24 5.13
CA ALA A 89 -13.72 -14.70 6.44
C ALA A 89 -14.17 -13.25 6.66
N GLY A 90 -14.57 -12.53 5.61
CA GLY A 90 -14.94 -11.12 5.69
C GLY A 90 -13.83 -10.23 6.23
N GLY A 91 -14.21 -9.06 6.76
CA GLY A 91 -13.27 -8.19 7.48
C GLY A 91 -12.85 -8.79 8.82
N MET A 92 -11.60 -8.58 9.24
CA MET A 92 -11.07 -9.11 10.52
C MET A 92 -10.70 -8.01 11.52
N ASN A 93 -11.25 -6.81 11.34
CA ASN A 93 -10.84 -5.60 12.05
C ASN A 93 -9.31 -5.39 11.98
N ALA A 94 -8.71 -5.63 10.80
CA ALA A 94 -7.26 -5.68 10.64
C ALA A 94 -6.65 -4.29 10.86
N ARG A 95 -7.29 -3.25 10.31
CA ARG A 95 -6.93 -1.84 10.58
C ARG A 95 -6.80 -1.52 12.06
N ALA A 96 -7.80 -1.84 12.89
CA ALA A 96 -7.74 -1.52 14.31
C ALA A 96 -6.63 -2.31 15.04
N LYS A 97 -6.35 -3.54 14.61
CA LYS A 97 -5.22 -4.33 15.14
C LYS A 97 -3.89 -3.68 14.79
N VAL A 98 -3.70 -3.21 13.55
CA VAL A 98 -2.49 -2.47 13.15
C VAL A 98 -2.34 -1.21 14.00
N ALA A 99 -3.38 -0.38 14.09
CA ALA A 99 -3.35 0.83 14.91
C ALA A 99 -2.99 0.52 16.37
N GLY A 100 -3.64 -0.49 16.96
CA GLY A 100 -3.38 -0.91 18.32
C GLY A 100 -1.97 -1.49 18.56
N LEU A 101 -1.35 -2.10 17.54
CA LEU A 101 0.05 -2.55 17.62
C LEU A 101 1.03 -1.38 17.57
N MET A 102 0.72 -0.35 16.77
CA MET A 102 1.57 0.84 16.63
C MET A 102 1.52 1.76 17.86
N MET A 103 0.41 1.76 18.61
CA MET A 103 0.25 2.56 19.82
C MET A 103 0.84 1.92 21.09
N ARG A 104 1.03 0.58 21.11
CA ARG A 104 1.46 -0.15 22.33
C ARG A 104 2.96 -0.09 22.56
N ALA A 105 3.35 0.12 23.83
CA ALA A 105 4.74 0.23 24.24
C ALA A 105 5.54 -1.09 24.05
N ASP A 106 4.88 -2.20 24.35
CA ASP A 106 5.39 -3.55 24.58
C ASP A 106 5.13 -4.52 23.40
N ALA A 107 4.66 -4.02 22.27
CA ALA A 107 4.26 -4.84 21.12
C ALA A 107 5.41 -5.26 20.19
N ALA A 108 6.69 -5.13 20.59
CA ALA A 108 7.85 -5.31 19.70
C ALA A 108 7.85 -6.66 18.97
N ALA A 109 7.56 -7.76 19.68
CA ALA A 109 7.45 -9.09 19.06
C ALA A 109 6.31 -9.18 18.03
N ALA A 110 5.20 -8.47 18.26
CA ALA A 110 4.03 -8.47 17.40
C ALA A 110 4.17 -7.53 16.18
N LEU A 111 5.05 -6.52 16.24
CA LEU A 111 5.39 -5.68 15.09
C LEU A 111 5.99 -6.48 13.94
N SER A 112 6.65 -7.61 14.25
CA SER A 112 7.12 -8.54 13.24
C SER A 112 6.01 -9.01 12.31
N GLN A 113 4.74 -9.07 12.77
CA GLN A 113 3.57 -9.50 12.00
C GLN A 113 3.06 -8.43 11.01
N LEU A 114 3.58 -7.20 11.09
CA LEU A 114 3.21 -6.12 10.19
C LEU A 114 4.07 -6.14 8.93
N ASP A 115 3.47 -5.73 7.83
CA ASP A 115 4.14 -5.52 6.55
C ASP A 115 3.54 -4.29 5.86
N VAL A 116 4.10 -3.88 4.72
CA VAL A 116 3.68 -2.65 4.04
C VAL A 116 3.38 -2.89 2.56
N PHE A 117 2.29 -2.27 2.09
CA PHE A 117 1.97 -2.16 0.69
C PHE A 117 2.23 -0.72 0.24
N ILE A 118 3.25 -0.46 -0.59
CA ILE A 118 3.48 0.88 -1.16
C ILE A 118 2.61 1.05 -2.40
N TRP A 119 1.69 2.02 -2.42
CA TRP A 119 0.90 2.32 -3.61
C TRP A 119 1.39 3.55 -4.36
N ALA A 120 1.99 4.53 -3.69
CA ALA A 120 2.42 5.76 -4.34
C ALA A 120 3.84 6.12 -3.96
N TRP A 121 4.50 6.73 -4.94
CA TRP A 121 5.84 7.29 -4.84
C TRP A 121 5.82 8.61 -5.62
N PRO A 122 5.39 9.72 -4.98
CA PRO A 122 5.07 10.97 -5.67
C PRO A 122 6.25 11.62 -6.41
N ASP A 123 7.47 11.37 -5.96
CA ASP A 123 8.74 11.83 -6.55
C ASP A 123 9.47 10.74 -7.35
N GLY A 124 8.83 9.59 -7.58
CA GLY A 124 9.39 8.47 -8.34
C GLY A 124 9.20 8.59 -9.86
N PRO A 125 9.66 7.57 -10.62
CA PRO A 125 9.44 7.50 -12.06
C PRO A 125 7.96 7.65 -12.43
N SER A 126 7.69 8.39 -13.50
CA SER A 126 6.33 8.57 -14.04
C SER A 126 5.76 7.28 -14.63
N ASP A 127 6.62 6.40 -15.15
CA ASP A 127 6.25 5.07 -15.65
C ASP A 127 5.95 4.12 -14.49
N MET A 128 4.69 3.67 -14.40
CA MET A 128 4.23 2.81 -13.31
C MET A 128 4.95 1.45 -13.32
N ARG A 129 5.29 0.87 -14.49
CA ARG A 129 6.02 -0.40 -14.56
C ARG A 129 7.41 -0.28 -13.92
N ARG A 130 8.17 0.75 -14.28
CA ARG A 130 9.48 1.06 -13.71
C ARG A 130 9.38 1.32 -12.21
N ARG A 131 8.36 2.07 -11.78
CA ARG A 131 8.10 2.31 -10.35
C ARG A 131 7.90 1.00 -9.58
N GLN A 132 7.05 0.09 -10.09
CA GLN A 132 6.82 -1.21 -9.47
C GLN A 132 8.08 -2.11 -9.47
N GLN A 133 8.89 -2.05 -10.52
CA GLN A 133 10.16 -2.77 -10.59
C GLN A 133 11.15 -2.29 -9.51
N LEU A 134 11.35 -0.97 -9.39
CA LEU A 134 12.24 -0.39 -8.39
C LEU A 134 11.76 -0.68 -6.97
N LEU A 135 10.45 -0.54 -6.70
CA LEU A 135 9.87 -0.89 -5.40
C LEU A 135 10.10 -2.37 -5.06
N THR A 136 9.92 -3.26 -6.03
CA THR A 136 10.14 -4.70 -5.83
C THR A 136 11.61 -5.02 -5.56
N GLN A 137 12.53 -4.40 -6.30
CA GLN A 137 13.98 -4.54 -6.10
C GLN A 137 14.43 -4.03 -4.72
N ALA A 138 13.78 -2.98 -4.21
CA ALA A 138 13.98 -2.49 -2.86
C ALA A 138 13.26 -3.33 -1.77
N GLY A 139 12.65 -4.45 -2.14
CA GLY A 139 12.01 -5.39 -1.22
C GLY A 139 10.56 -5.06 -0.86
N PHE A 140 9.92 -4.07 -1.50
CA PHE A 140 8.47 -3.83 -1.39
C PHE A 140 7.70 -4.75 -2.35
N LYS A 141 7.81 -6.06 -2.12
CA LYS A 141 7.30 -7.11 -3.02
C LYS A 141 5.80 -6.99 -3.33
N TYR A 142 4.98 -6.54 -2.38
CA TYR A 142 3.53 -6.47 -2.56
C TYR A 142 3.12 -5.45 -3.62
N SER A 143 3.86 -4.35 -3.73
CA SER A 143 3.62 -3.33 -4.75
C SER A 143 3.69 -3.92 -6.15
N GLY A 144 4.78 -4.63 -6.48
CA GLY A 144 4.93 -5.28 -7.78
C GLY A 144 4.06 -6.51 -7.99
N GLN A 145 3.76 -7.27 -6.94
CA GLN A 145 2.94 -8.49 -7.04
C GLN A 145 1.46 -8.21 -7.28
N TYR A 146 0.94 -7.07 -6.83
CA TYR A 146 -0.49 -6.80 -6.75
C TYR A 146 -0.92 -5.49 -7.44
N THR A 147 -0.02 -4.85 -8.19
CA THR A 147 -0.36 -3.71 -9.04
C THR A 147 -0.38 -4.15 -10.50
N HIS A 148 -1.57 -4.21 -11.10
CA HIS A 148 -1.74 -4.74 -12.46
C HIS A 148 -2.34 -3.70 -13.40
N PRO A 149 -1.91 -3.66 -14.68
CA PRO A 149 -2.55 -2.80 -15.66
C PRO A 149 -3.96 -3.33 -15.96
N VAL A 150 -4.89 -2.41 -16.18
CA VAL A 150 -6.24 -2.69 -16.65
C VAL A 150 -6.63 -1.71 -17.74
N SER A 151 -7.41 -2.17 -18.71
CA SER A 151 -7.89 -1.34 -19.83
C SER A 151 -9.41 -1.33 -19.97
N SER A 152 -10.13 -2.11 -19.18
CA SER A 152 -11.59 -2.21 -19.26
C SER A 152 -12.23 -2.53 -17.91
N ILE A 153 -13.53 -2.25 -17.79
CA ILE A 153 -14.30 -2.54 -16.56
C ILE A 153 -14.39 -4.05 -16.30
N GLU A 154 -14.44 -4.86 -17.35
CA GLU A 154 -14.46 -6.31 -17.26
C GLU A 154 -13.18 -6.85 -16.62
N GLN A 155 -12.01 -6.28 -16.97
CA GLN A 155 -10.75 -6.64 -16.32
C GLN A 155 -10.73 -6.23 -14.85
N VAL A 156 -11.28 -5.07 -14.51
CA VAL A 156 -11.43 -4.63 -13.11
C VAL A 156 -12.32 -5.61 -12.34
N ALA A 157 -13.46 -6.00 -12.91
CA ALA A 157 -14.39 -6.96 -12.32
C ALA A 157 -13.73 -8.34 -12.13
N GLN A 158 -12.95 -8.82 -13.11
CA GLN A 158 -12.19 -10.07 -13.02
C GLN A 158 -11.18 -10.04 -11.86
N TRP A 159 -10.40 -8.97 -11.72
CA TRP A 159 -9.45 -8.81 -10.62
C TRP A 159 -10.15 -8.74 -9.26
N ARG A 160 -11.22 -7.94 -9.15
CA ARG A 160 -12.04 -7.87 -7.94
C ARG A 160 -12.56 -9.24 -7.55
N GLN A 161 -13.10 -10.00 -8.51
CA GLN A 161 -13.64 -11.32 -8.26
C GLN A 161 -12.56 -12.33 -7.87
N ARG A 162 -11.39 -12.26 -8.53
CA ARG A 162 -10.23 -13.09 -8.23
C ARG A 162 -9.78 -12.87 -6.79
N TRP A 163 -9.51 -11.64 -6.38
CA TRP A 163 -9.05 -11.32 -5.03
C TRP A 163 -10.13 -11.54 -3.96
N TYR A 164 -11.40 -11.42 -4.31
CA TYR A 164 -12.50 -11.72 -3.38
C TYR A 164 -12.57 -13.23 -3.02
N ARG A 165 -12.26 -14.11 -3.98
CA ARG A 165 -12.37 -15.57 -3.82
C ARG A 165 -11.06 -16.32 -3.58
N SER A 166 -9.91 -15.68 -3.84
CA SER A 166 -8.60 -16.34 -3.75
C SER A 166 -7.89 -16.00 -2.44
N PRO A 167 -7.00 -16.87 -1.95
CA PRO A 167 -6.18 -16.56 -0.79
C PRO A 167 -5.24 -15.38 -1.05
N LEU A 168 -5.22 -14.45 -0.09
CA LEU A 168 -4.32 -13.30 -0.04
C LEU A 168 -3.43 -13.35 1.20
N PRO A 169 -2.30 -12.63 1.22
CA PRO A 169 -1.41 -12.53 2.36
C PRO A 169 -1.86 -11.47 3.39
N PHE A 170 -3.02 -10.84 3.17
CA PHE A 170 -3.58 -9.76 3.98
C PHE A 170 -5.10 -9.73 3.86
N VAL A 171 -5.74 -8.96 4.74
CA VAL A 171 -7.17 -8.63 4.65
C VAL A 171 -7.35 -7.53 3.59
N SER A 172 -8.39 -7.64 2.77
CA SER A 172 -8.74 -6.64 1.77
C SER A 172 -10.24 -6.55 1.61
N ASP A 173 -10.79 -5.35 1.49
CA ASP A 173 -12.24 -5.12 1.42
C ASP A 173 -12.72 -4.62 0.06
N GLY A 174 -11.85 -4.57 -0.95
CA GLY A 174 -12.20 -4.14 -2.29
C GLY A 174 -10.98 -4.01 -3.22
N VAL A 175 -11.12 -3.15 -4.21
CA VAL A 175 -10.08 -2.80 -5.16
C VAL A 175 -9.98 -1.29 -5.32
N ILE A 176 -8.81 -0.82 -5.68
CA ILE A 176 -8.54 0.57 -6.05
C ILE A 176 -8.17 0.57 -7.53
N VAL A 177 -8.86 1.39 -8.33
CA VAL A 177 -8.50 1.67 -9.72
C VAL A 177 -7.94 3.09 -9.79
N ARG A 178 -6.85 3.28 -10.53
CA ARG A 178 -6.09 4.52 -10.54
C ARG A 178 -5.34 4.73 -11.85
N GLU A 179 -4.96 5.98 -12.12
CA GLU A 179 -4.04 6.32 -13.21
C GLU A 179 -2.58 6.04 -12.79
N GLY A 180 -1.75 5.66 -13.76
CA GLY A 180 -0.33 5.39 -13.56
C GLY A 180 0.50 6.65 -13.30
N ARG A 181 0.07 7.76 -13.91
CA ARG A 181 0.60 9.10 -13.69
C ARG A 181 -0.06 9.74 -12.47
N GLU A 182 0.76 10.15 -11.50
CA GLU A 182 0.31 10.96 -10.36
C GLU A 182 0.63 12.44 -10.63
N PRO A 183 -0.17 13.40 -10.13
CA PRO A 183 0.22 14.80 -10.13
C PRO A 183 1.50 14.96 -9.28
N PRO A 184 2.40 15.89 -9.63
CA PRO A 184 3.68 16.06 -8.94
C PRO A 184 3.47 16.29 -7.44
N GLY A 185 4.36 15.77 -6.59
CA GLY A 185 4.25 15.85 -5.12
C GLY A 185 4.02 17.25 -4.52
N ARG A 186 4.36 18.33 -5.25
CA ARG A 186 4.06 19.73 -4.88
C ARG A 186 2.57 20.10 -4.88
N VAL A 187 1.71 19.24 -5.41
CA VAL A 187 0.25 19.44 -5.55
C VAL A 187 -0.53 18.61 -4.51
N TRP A 188 0.16 17.94 -3.59
CA TRP A 188 -0.42 17.05 -2.57
C TRP A 188 -0.51 17.70 -1.19
#